data_AF-A0A7R9UVE4-F1
#
_entry.id   AF-A0A7R9UVE4-F1
#
_cell.length_a   1.000
_cell.length_b   1.000
_cell.length_c   1.000
_cell.angle_alpha   90.00
_cell.angle_beta   90.00
_cell.angle_gamma   90.00
#
_symmetry.space_group_name_H-M   'P 1'
#
loop_
_entity.id
_entity.type
_entity.pdbx_description
1 polymer ?
#
loop_
_entity_poly.entity_id
_entity_poly.type
_entity_poly.pdbx_seq_one_letter_code
_entity_poly.pdbx_strand_id
1 'polypeptide(L)'
;QMPARPRLRLLFLCAAGLCARGGVPGPVAARSRPLQPSPRGLIIVEGHADARAVRRAIRDAVVIHTNGKGLLDGKSGAGSLLVTRVRQAGSLPTVLTDPDLTGLELRNHIDGLLGGECLHAF
;
A
#
# COMPACT_ATOMS: atom_id res chain seq x y z
N GLN A 1 30.85 15.00 -51.34
CA GLN A 1 31.82 15.47 -50.33
C GLN A 1 31.33 15.03 -48.96
N MET A 2 32.08 14.16 -48.28
CA MET A 2 31.96 13.85 -46.84
C MET A 2 33.13 14.55 -46.13
N PRO A 3 33.02 14.92 -44.85
CA PRO A 3 33.76 14.13 -43.87
C PRO A 3 33.00 13.87 -42.56
N ALA A 4 33.63 13.04 -41.73
CA ALA A 4 33.06 12.22 -40.65
C ALA A 4 33.41 12.70 -39.23
N ARG A 5 32.55 12.36 -38.24
CA ARG A 5 32.83 11.95 -36.81
C ARG A 5 33.55 12.99 -35.89
N PRO A 6 33.55 12.91 -34.52
CA PRO A 6 33.55 11.72 -33.62
C PRO A 6 32.46 11.72 -32.51
N ARG A 7 31.95 10.56 -32.04
CA ARG A 7 32.44 9.69 -30.94
C ARG A 7 32.81 10.43 -29.65
N LEU A 8 31.99 10.26 -28.60
CA LEU A 8 32.51 10.00 -27.26
C LEU A 8 31.90 8.71 -26.72
N ARG A 9 32.70 7.64 -26.82
CA ARG A 9 32.61 6.46 -25.97
C ARG A 9 33.12 6.88 -24.60
N LEU A 10 32.38 6.62 -23.53
CA LEU A 10 32.98 6.40 -22.22
C LEU A 10 32.83 4.90 -21.91
N LEU A 11 33.91 4.20 -22.23
CA LEU A 11 34.25 2.82 -21.84
C LEU A 11 35.35 3.04 -20.80
N PHE A 12 35.17 2.70 -19.53
CA PHE A 12 35.47 1.42 -18.87
C PHE A 12 35.43 1.77 -17.35
N LEU A 13 35.17 0.89 -16.39
CA LEU A 13 35.99 -0.29 -16.13
C LEU A 13 35.26 -1.24 -15.16
N CYS A 14 35.40 -2.51 -15.51
CA CYS A 14 34.97 -3.71 -14.81
C CYS A 14 35.77 -3.93 -13.51
N ALA A 15 35.16 -4.49 -12.47
CA ALA A 15 35.87 -5.32 -11.48
C ALA A 15 34.91 -6.22 -10.68
N ALA A 16 34.65 -7.42 -11.22
CA ALA A 16 34.45 -8.70 -10.53
C ALA A 16 33.92 -9.68 -11.61
N GLY A 17 34.70 -10.57 -12.22
CA GLY A 17 35.67 -11.44 -11.59
C GLY A 17 34.96 -12.66 -10.99
N LEU A 18 34.38 -13.54 -11.81
CA LEU A 18 34.63 -15.00 -11.78
C LEU A 18 33.83 -15.75 -12.87
N CYS A 19 34.52 -16.67 -13.54
CA CYS A 19 34.00 -17.60 -14.54
C CYS A 19 32.87 -18.50 -14.01
N ALA A 20 31.77 -18.65 -14.76
CA ALA A 20 31.03 -19.91 -14.87
C ALA A 20 30.11 -19.91 -16.10
N ARG A 21 29.94 -21.11 -16.66
CA ARG A 21 29.31 -21.43 -17.94
C ARG A 21 27.78 -21.30 -17.90
N GLY A 22 27.20 -20.90 -19.04
CA GLY A 22 25.91 -21.40 -19.51
C GLY A 22 24.65 -20.60 -19.15
N GLY A 23 23.95 -20.13 -20.20
CA GLY A 23 22.52 -19.80 -20.16
C GLY A 23 22.16 -18.41 -19.67
N VAL A 24 21.79 -17.52 -20.58
CA VAL A 24 21.13 -16.24 -20.24
C VAL A 24 19.69 -16.59 -19.80
N PRO A 25 19.27 -16.30 -18.55
CA PRO A 25 17.85 -16.29 -18.26
C PRO A 25 17.27 -15.01 -18.87
N GLY A 26 16.32 -15.15 -19.80
CA GLY A 26 15.52 -14.03 -20.31
C GLY A 26 14.76 -13.33 -19.16
N PRO A 27 14.25 -12.12 -19.38
CA PRO A 27 13.54 -11.37 -18.35
C PRO A 27 12.37 -12.22 -17.84
N VAL A 28 12.47 -12.69 -16.60
CA VAL A 28 11.37 -13.34 -15.91
C VAL A 28 10.31 -12.28 -15.71
N ALA A 29 9.24 -12.35 -16.50
CA ALA A 29 8.05 -11.57 -16.27
C ALA A 29 7.64 -11.78 -14.81
N ALA A 30 7.79 -10.75 -13.99
CA ALA A 30 7.28 -10.74 -12.63
C ALA A 30 5.78 -10.93 -12.72
N ARG A 31 5.34 -12.18 -12.60
CA ARG A 31 3.92 -12.50 -12.41
C ARG A 31 3.56 -11.85 -11.08
N SER A 32 2.92 -10.69 -11.14
CA SER A 32 2.19 -10.11 -10.03
C SER A 32 1.19 -11.16 -9.60
N ARG A 33 1.58 -11.94 -8.58
CA ARG A 33 0.69 -12.89 -7.92
C ARG A 33 -0.50 -12.04 -7.46
N PRO A 34 -1.75 -12.41 -7.80
CA PRO A 34 -2.89 -11.73 -7.21
C PRO A 34 -2.69 -11.82 -5.70
N LEU A 35 -2.64 -10.67 -5.02
CA LEU A 35 -2.69 -10.60 -3.57
C LEU A 35 -4.01 -11.26 -3.18
N GLN A 36 -3.96 -12.57 -2.93
CA GLN A 36 -5.10 -13.26 -2.35
C GLN A 36 -5.27 -12.61 -0.98
N PRO A 37 -6.41 -11.96 -0.70
CA PRO A 37 -6.64 -11.33 0.59
C PRO A 37 -6.56 -12.44 1.63
N SER A 38 -5.48 -12.45 2.39
CA SER A 38 -5.38 -13.36 3.52
C SER A 38 -6.50 -12.98 4.50
N PRO A 39 -7.16 -13.96 5.15
CA PRO A 39 -8.26 -13.71 6.10
C PRO A 39 -7.82 -12.95 7.37
N ARG A 40 -6.59 -12.43 7.40
CA ARG A 40 -5.98 -11.61 8.45
C ARG A 40 -5.84 -10.13 8.04
N GLY A 41 -6.62 -9.69 7.04
CA GLY A 41 -6.58 -8.33 6.54
C GLY A 41 -6.92 -7.31 7.64
N LEU A 42 -6.16 -6.22 7.67
CA LEU A 42 -6.47 -5.05 8.47
C LEU A 42 -7.65 -4.30 7.83
N ILE A 43 -8.71 -4.07 8.59
CA ILE A 43 -9.89 -3.31 8.15
C ILE A 43 -9.96 -2.00 8.93
N ILE A 44 -10.07 -0.88 8.21
CA ILE A 44 -10.26 0.45 8.78
C ILE A 44 -11.72 0.84 8.58
N VAL A 45 -12.40 1.18 9.67
CA VAL A 45 -13.82 1.57 9.67
C VAL A 45 -14.03 2.94 10.32
N GLU A 46 -15.18 3.55 10.06
CA GLU A 46 -15.53 4.86 10.61
C GLU A 46 -15.71 4.82 12.12
N GLY A 47 -16.62 3.99 12.60
CA GLY A 47 -17.12 4.02 13.96
C GLY A 47 -16.94 2.73 14.74
N HIS A 48 -17.22 2.83 16.04
CA HIS A 48 -17.21 1.68 16.92
C HIS A 48 -18.34 0.67 16.61
N ALA A 49 -19.48 1.13 16.09
CA ALA A 49 -20.56 0.26 15.66
C ALA A 49 -20.14 -0.64 14.49
N ASP A 50 -19.50 -0.06 13.48
CA ASP A 50 -19.01 -0.77 12.29
C ASP A 50 -17.93 -1.77 12.68
N ALA A 51 -17.05 -1.40 13.62
CA ALA A 51 -16.03 -2.30 14.11
C ALA A 51 -16.63 -3.55 14.77
N ARG A 52 -17.77 -3.43 15.45
CA ARG A 52 -18.50 -4.58 15.99
C ARG A 52 -19.17 -5.40 14.89
N ALA A 53 -19.74 -4.75 13.87
CA ALA A 53 -20.33 -5.45 12.74
C ALA A 53 -19.29 -6.29 11.99
N VAL A 54 -18.12 -5.70 11.69
CA VAL A 54 -17.00 -6.39 11.04
C VAL A 54 -16.52 -7.57 11.89
N ARG A 55 -16.32 -7.40 13.20
CA ARG A 55 -15.88 -8.50 14.08
C ARG A 55 -16.90 -9.64 14.20
N ARG A 56 -18.19 -9.36 14.03
CA ARG A 56 -19.24 -10.39 13.98
C ARG A 56 -19.19 -11.18 12.68
N ALA A 57 -18.91 -10.51 11.56
CA ALA A 57 -18.82 -11.14 10.24
C ALA A 57 -17.48 -11.87 10.01
N ILE A 58 -16.38 -11.30 10.50
CA ILE A 58 -15.01 -11.77 10.29
C ILE A 58 -14.33 -11.86 11.66
N ARG A 59 -14.37 -13.06 12.25
CA ARG A 59 -13.93 -13.30 13.64
C ARG A 59 -12.47 -12.92 13.89
N ASP A 60 -11.60 -13.12 12.90
CA ASP A 60 -10.15 -12.92 13.03
C ASP A 60 -9.66 -11.60 12.39
N ALA A 61 -10.57 -10.68 12.04
CA ALA A 61 -10.20 -9.40 11.46
C ALA A 61 -9.49 -8.50 12.49
N VAL A 62 -8.37 -7.92 12.09
CA VAL A 62 -7.77 -6.77 12.80
C VAL A 62 -8.56 -5.54 12.37
N VAL A 63 -9.19 -4.86 13.32
CA VAL A 63 -10.05 -3.69 13.01
C VAL A 63 -9.56 -2.46 13.75
N ILE A 64 -9.32 -1.39 12.98
CA ILE A 64 -9.08 -0.03 13.49
C ILE A 64 -10.32 0.80 13.19
N HIS A 65 -10.86 1.50 14.19
CA HIS A 65 -11.90 2.50 13.97
C HIS A 65 -11.33 3.90 14.13
N THR A 66 -11.75 4.83 13.28
CA THR A 66 -11.20 6.19 13.19
C THR A 66 -11.92 7.22 14.07
N ASN A 67 -13.06 6.83 14.66
CA ASN A 67 -13.99 7.72 15.35
C ASN A 67 -14.53 8.83 14.42
N GLY A 68 -14.69 8.52 13.12
CA GLY A 68 -15.23 9.40 12.09
C GLY A 68 -14.59 10.78 12.07
N LYS A 69 -15.37 11.81 12.40
CA LYS A 69 -14.95 13.22 12.43
C LYS A 69 -13.73 13.48 13.32
N GLY A 70 -13.46 12.65 14.33
CA GLY A 70 -12.26 12.80 15.16
C GLY A 70 -10.95 12.74 14.37
N LEU A 71 -10.91 11.95 13.30
CA LEU A 71 -9.76 11.89 12.39
C LEU A 71 -9.70 13.12 11.46
N LEU A 72 -10.85 13.55 10.95
CA LEU A 72 -10.99 14.69 10.03
C LEU A 72 -10.69 16.03 10.70
N ASP A 73 -11.11 16.21 11.94
CA ASP A 73 -10.90 17.42 12.74
C ASP A 73 -9.42 17.67 13.10
N GLY A 74 -8.52 16.74 12.74
CA GLY A 74 -7.09 16.85 13.04
C GLY A 74 -6.77 16.83 14.54
N LYS A 75 -7.72 16.42 15.38
CA LYS A 75 -7.53 16.36 16.83
C LYS A 75 -6.43 15.35 17.16
N SER A 76 -5.37 15.83 17.77
CA SER A 76 -4.39 15.05 18.54
C SER A 76 -3.81 13.82 17.81
N GLY A 77 -3.06 14.01 16.72
CA GLY A 77 -2.19 12.96 16.17
C GLY A 77 -2.90 11.68 15.71
N ALA A 78 -4.23 11.70 15.54
CA ALA A 78 -5.00 10.52 15.16
C ALA A 78 -4.53 9.94 13.81
N GLY A 79 -4.18 10.81 12.85
CA GLY A 79 -3.64 10.40 11.55
C GLY A 79 -2.28 9.70 11.67
N SER A 80 -1.32 10.28 12.41
CA SER A 80 0.00 9.64 12.61
C SER A 80 -0.11 8.32 13.37
N LEU A 81 -1.02 8.25 14.34
CA LEU A 81 -1.30 7.04 15.08
C LEU A 81 -1.96 5.95 14.20
N LEU A 82 -2.87 6.33 13.30
CA LEU A 82 -3.45 5.43 12.30
C LEU A 82 -2.35 4.86 11.41
N VAL A 83 -1.50 5.71 10.82
CA VAL A 83 -0.37 5.30 9.97
C VAL A 83 0.56 4.35 10.73
N THR A 84 0.86 4.65 11.99
CA THR A 84 1.71 3.80 12.84
C THR A 84 1.09 2.42 13.04
N ARG A 85 -0.21 2.35 13.37
CA ARG A 85 -0.92 1.08 13.56
C ARG A 85 -1.02 0.26 12.28
N VAL A 86 -1.28 0.90 11.14
CA VAL A 86 -1.30 0.25 9.83
C VAL A 86 0.07 -0.38 9.53
N ARG A 87 1.15 0.36 9.73
CA ARG A 87 2.53 -0.14 9.52
C ARG A 87 2.88 -1.29 10.46
N GLN A 88 2.48 -1.20 11.73
CA GLN A 88 2.68 -2.28 12.71
C GLN A 88 1.92 -3.55 12.37
N ALA A 89 0.75 -3.45 11.74
CA ALA A 89 -0.02 -4.61 11.30
C ALA A 89 0.63 -5.35 10.13
N GLY A 90 1.52 -4.70 9.37
CA GLY A 90 2.31 -5.33 8.30
C GLY A 90 1.47 -5.89 7.14
N SER A 91 0.22 -5.46 7.00
CA SER A 91 -0.70 -5.89 5.94
C SER A 91 -1.33 -4.68 5.24
N LEU A 92 -1.66 -4.84 3.95
CA LEU A 92 -2.34 -3.81 3.18
C LEU A 92 -3.75 -3.61 3.74
N PRO A 93 -4.11 -2.41 4.25
CA PRO A 93 -5.40 -2.18 4.86
C PRO A 93 -6.52 -2.09 3.83
N THR A 94 -7.72 -2.51 4.23
CA THR A 94 -8.98 -2.26 3.50
C THR A 94 -9.80 -1.21 4.25
N VAL A 95 -10.15 -0.12 3.56
CA VAL A 95 -11.00 0.95 4.08
C VAL A 95 -12.46 0.62 3.75
N LEU A 96 -13.29 0.54 4.78
CA LEU A 96 -14.73 0.29 4.71
C LEU A 96 -15.47 1.41 5.45
N THR A 97 -16.07 2.32 4.69
CA THR A 97 -16.87 3.44 5.18
C THR A 97 -18.23 3.45 4.52
N ASP A 98 -19.20 4.10 5.17
CA ASP A 98 -20.56 4.21 4.65
C ASP A 98 -20.60 4.93 3.29
N PRO A 99 -21.58 4.61 2.42
CA PRO A 99 -21.71 5.21 1.10
C PRO A 99 -22.39 6.59 1.17
N ASP A 100 -21.89 7.46 2.04
CA ASP A 100 -22.36 8.83 2.21
C ASP A 100 -21.21 9.85 2.04
N LEU A 101 -21.54 11.15 2.18
CA LEU A 101 -20.57 12.22 2.02
C LEU A 101 -19.45 12.15 3.07
N THR A 102 -19.79 11.84 4.33
CA THR A 102 -18.81 11.76 5.42
C THR A 102 -17.89 10.55 5.23
N GLY A 103 -18.45 9.41 4.82
CA GLY A 103 -17.71 8.21 4.48
C GLY A 103 -16.76 8.41 3.30
N LEU A 104 -17.15 9.21 2.28
CA LEU A 104 -16.28 9.59 1.17
C LEU A 104 -15.13 10.51 1.63
N GLU A 105 -15.42 11.53 2.42
CA GLU A 105 -14.41 12.44 2.98
C GLU A 105 -13.38 11.68 3.82
N LEU A 106 -13.85 10.79 4.70
CA LEU A 106 -13.01 9.95 5.53
C LEU A 106 -12.14 9.01 4.69
N ARG A 107 -12.71 8.40 3.65
CA ARG A 107 -12.01 7.50 2.73
C ARG A 107 -10.87 8.22 2.02
N ASN A 108 -11.14 9.39 1.46
CA ASN A 108 -10.12 10.21 0.78
C ASN A 108 -9.03 10.68 1.75
N HIS A 109 -9.42 11.04 2.97
CA HIS A 109 -8.47 11.46 3.99
C HIS A 109 -7.52 10.31 4.40
N ILE A 110 -8.06 9.10 4.62
CA ILE A 110 -7.26 7.91 4.93
C ILE A 110 -6.34 7.55 3.76
N ASP A 111 -6.85 7.58 2.52
CA ASP A 111 -6.05 7.30 1.32
C ASP A 111 -4.84 8.24 1.21
N GLY A 112 -5.06 9.54 1.46
CA GLY A 112 -4.00 10.54 1.52
C GLY A 112 -2.99 10.28 2.65
N LEU A 113 -3.44 9.88 3.84
CA LEU A 113 -2.55 9.53 4.96
C LEU A 113 -1.67 8.30 4.66
N LEU A 114 -2.20 7.35 3.89
CA LEU A 114 -1.53 6.11 3.53
C LEU A 114 -0.82 6.17 2.18
N GLY A 115 -0.85 7.32 1.49
CA GLY A 115 -0.19 7.51 0.21
C GLY A 115 -0.70 6.60 -0.91
N GLY A 116 -1.99 6.25 -0.90
CA GLY A 116 -2.59 5.35 -1.88
C GLY A 116 -2.36 3.85 -1.59
N GLU A 117 -1.66 3.50 -0.51
CA GLU A 117 -1.38 2.11 -0.14
C GLU A 117 -2.52 1.49 0.67
N CYS A 118 -3.74 1.51 0.13
CA CYS A 118 -4.90 0.86 0.73
C CYS A 118 -5.89 0.31 -0.32
N LEU A 119 -6.72 -0.64 0.09
CA LEU A 119 -7.86 -1.13 -0.69
C LEU A 119 -9.14 -0.43 -0.24
N HIS A 120 -10.13 -0.34 -1.13
CA HIS A 120 -11.45 0.23 -0.82
C HIS A 120 -12.56 -0.81 -0.99
N ALA A 121 -13.38 -0.95 0.04
CA ALA A 121 -14.61 -1.74 0.01
C ALA A 121 -15.84 -0.83 0.19
N PHE A 122 -16.96 -1.19 -0.44
CA PHE A 122 -18.22 -0.45 -0.46
C PHE A 122 -19.38 -1.39 -0.18
#